data_AF-A0A7Z9BZU6-F1
#
_entry.id   AF-A0A7Z9BZU6-F1
#
_cell.length_a   1.000
_cell.length_b   1.000
_cell.length_c   1.000
_cell.angle_alpha   90.00
_cell.angle_beta   90.00
_cell.angle_gamma   90.00
#
_symmetry.space_group_name_H-M   'P 1'
#
loop_
_entity.id
_entity.type
_entity.pdbx_description
1 polymer ?
#
loop_
_entity_poly.entity_id
_entity_poly.type
_entity_poly.pdbx_seq_one_letter_code
_entity_poly.pdbx_strand_id
1 'polypeptide(L)'
;MLAKIILNKICIFLTLGGVIFTSVLIISEPTVADHRTNKPNVQRSLENGWIVIYSKEFSHEEYLKLSSAITADALGGSGSVTSAYFSNFADESRAKILQEVVLKAPSIIDEITRELTIQKILSAIKVSFNGSNSVNFSIAGMEFEIGRATYNREECARIKECAVPRMGQTGCRKWISTFWGSRECIAPTFGQVGCDKWVETSTRCIPTPNTYQPYIRFRVARNNSVSSTNATNSNSSVCVSVDSTKGWQRFNLPGNFTKITSLGGGWSVDTRSYQPVNASGHGGSDAQALTPYNQYKFDQRFPFGALLMASSQGALWIQAPTSLNSPFNAVDMRINDADNALSDNGGLLQVCFGR
;
A
#
# COMPACT_ATOMS: atom_id res chain seq x y z
N MET A 1 14.31 -14.06 30.70
CA MET A 1 13.99 -15.40 31.24
C MET A 1 13.27 -15.18 32.56
N LEU A 2 11.99 -15.58 32.63
CA LEU A 2 11.04 -15.44 33.76
C LEU A 2 10.71 -14.01 34.22
N ALA A 3 9.54 -13.66 34.76
CA ALA A 3 8.16 -14.15 34.80
C ALA A 3 7.44 -13.10 35.69
N LYS A 4 6.43 -12.39 35.19
CA LYS A 4 5.00 -12.51 35.56
C LYS A 4 4.56 -11.76 36.86
N ILE A 5 3.32 -11.25 36.78
CA ILE A 5 2.44 -10.69 37.84
C ILE A 5 2.86 -9.25 38.27
N ILE A 6 2.03 -8.19 38.27
CA ILE A 6 0.67 -7.96 38.78
C ILE A 6 0.12 -6.69 38.10
N LEU A 7 -1.12 -6.66 37.61
CA LEU A 7 -2.06 -5.59 38.00
C LEU A 7 -3.50 -6.02 37.74
N ASN A 8 -4.20 -6.11 38.86
CA ASN A 8 -5.60 -6.44 39.06
C ASN A 8 -6.29 -5.14 39.52
N LYS A 9 -7.44 -4.78 38.93
CA LYS A 9 -8.51 -3.90 39.47
C LYS A 9 -9.62 -3.82 38.39
N ILE A 10 -10.63 -4.70 38.45
CA ILE A 10 -11.91 -4.58 39.17
C ILE A 10 -12.91 -3.65 38.46
N CYS A 11 -13.94 -4.26 37.87
CA CYS A 11 -15.31 -3.74 37.86
C CYS A 11 -16.19 -4.78 38.56
N ILE A 12 -16.75 -4.38 39.71
CA ILE A 12 -17.72 -5.12 40.52
C ILE A 12 -19.09 -4.92 39.87
N PHE A 13 -19.81 -5.99 39.56
CA PHE A 13 -21.26 -5.96 39.36
C PHE A 13 -21.94 -6.60 40.56
N LEU A 14 -22.84 -5.81 41.18
CA LEU A 14 -23.69 -6.22 42.29
C LEU A 14 -24.61 -7.37 41.88
N THR A 15 -24.59 -8.44 42.67
CA THR A 15 -25.58 -9.51 42.69
C THR A 15 -26.76 -9.11 43.58
N LEU A 16 -27.95 -8.97 43.01
CA LEU A 16 -29.22 -9.02 43.74
C LEU A 16 -30.16 -9.95 42.99
N GLY A 17 -30.64 -10.96 43.70
CA GLY A 17 -31.32 -12.14 43.17
C GLY A 17 -32.59 -11.82 42.39
N GLY A 18 -32.52 -12.08 41.08
CA GLY A 18 -33.66 -12.34 40.22
C GLY A 18 -33.22 -13.43 39.24
N VAL A 19 -33.89 -14.58 39.25
CA VAL A 19 -33.71 -15.61 38.23
C VAL A 19 -34.30 -15.05 36.93
N ILE A 20 -33.51 -14.28 36.21
CA ILE A 20 -33.81 -13.90 34.83
C ILE A 20 -33.40 -15.10 33.99
N PHE A 21 -34.39 -15.74 33.36
CA PHE A 21 -34.14 -16.60 32.21
C PHE A 21 -33.54 -15.71 31.11
N THR A 22 -32.22 -15.55 31.13
CA THR A 22 -31.50 -15.00 29.98
C THR A 22 -31.51 -16.10 28.93
N SER A 23 -32.43 -15.99 27.98
CA SER A 23 -32.30 -16.63 26.68
C SER A 23 -30.91 -16.25 26.17
N VAL A 24 -29.94 -17.16 26.28
CA VAL A 24 -28.62 -16.99 25.70
C VAL A 24 -28.85 -17.07 24.19
N LEU A 25 -29.14 -15.91 23.60
CA LEU A 25 -28.97 -15.71 22.18
C LEU A 25 -27.47 -15.81 21.97
N ILE A 26 -27.01 -17.01 21.60
CA ILE A 26 -25.67 -17.25 21.10
C ILE A 26 -25.61 -16.50 19.76
N ILE A 27 -25.38 -15.19 19.83
CA ILE A 27 -24.93 -14.42 18.70
C ILE A 27 -23.48 -14.86 18.56
N SER A 28 -23.22 -15.84 17.70
CA SER A 28 -21.87 -16.15 17.27
C SER A 28 -21.22 -14.85 16.86
N GLU A 29 -20.10 -14.48 17.50
CA GLU A 29 -19.33 -13.30 17.12
C GLU A 29 -19.15 -13.34 15.60
N PRO A 30 -19.60 -12.31 14.85
CA PRO A 30 -19.37 -12.28 13.43
C PRO A 30 -17.87 -12.34 13.25
N THR A 31 -17.39 -13.44 12.68
CA THR A 31 -16.01 -13.54 12.23
C THR A 31 -15.89 -12.50 11.12
N VAL A 32 -15.28 -11.35 11.44
CA VAL A 32 -15.00 -10.29 10.47
C VAL A 32 -14.04 -10.92 9.46
N ALA A 33 -14.61 -11.31 8.34
CA ALA A 33 -13.95 -12.24 7.43
C ALA A 33 -13.07 -11.52 6.41
N ASP A 34 -13.22 -10.20 6.27
CA ASP A 34 -12.42 -9.38 5.38
C ASP A 34 -12.51 -7.89 5.74
N HIS A 35 -11.40 -7.16 5.57
CA HIS A 35 -11.37 -5.71 5.66
C HIS A 35 -11.10 -5.14 4.28
N ARG A 36 -12.11 -4.53 3.65
CA ARG A 36 -11.90 -3.82 2.39
C ARG A 36 -11.46 -2.41 2.66
N THR A 37 -10.37 -2.00 2.02
CA THR A 37 -9.86 -0.64 2.09
C THR A 37 -9.55 -0.14 0.69
N ASN A 38 -9.78 1.15 0.42
CA ASN A 38 -9.30 1.80 -0.81
C ASN A 38 -7.78 2.05 -0.79
N LYS A 39 -7.07 1.46 0.19
CA LYS A 39 -5.66 1.69 0.47
C LYS A 39 -4.75 1.48 -0.74
N PRO A 40 -4.88 0.41 -1.54
CA PRO A 40 -4.02 0.25 -2.71
C PRO A 40 -4.12 1.43 -3.70
N ASN A 41 -5.33 1.97 -3.89
CA ASN A 41 -5.56 3.11 -4.79
C ASN A 41 -4.95 4.40 -4.22
N VAL A 42 -5.11 4.63 -2.92
CA VAL A 42 -4.52 5.78 -2.23
C VAL A 42 -2.99 5.68 -2.24
N GLN A 43 -2.42 4.50 -1.97
CA GLN A 43 -0.98 4.25 -2.03
C GLN A 43 -0.42 4.54 -3.42
N ARG A 44 -1.06 4.01 -4.48
CA ARG A 44 -0.66 4.29 -5.86
C ARG A 44 -0.70 5.79 -6.19
N SER A 45 -1.71 6.51 -5.70
CA SER A 45 -1.79 7.97 -5.84
C SER A 45 -0.68 8.69 -5.07
N LEU A 46 -0.25 8.15 -3.93
CA LEU A 46 0.84 8.70 -3.13
C LEU A 46 2.21 8.42 -3.75
N GLU A 47 2.36 7.31 -4.49
CA GLU A 47 3.62 6.84 -5.08
C GLU A 47 3.93 7.42 -6.46
N ASN A 48 3.07 8.28 -7.01
CA ASN A 48 3.21 8.90 -8.34
C ASN A 48 4.49 9.75 -8.51
N GLY A 49 5.63 9.10 -8.73
CA GLY A 49 6.96 9.71 -8.78
C GLY A 49 7.55 10.07 -7.41
N TRP A 50 7.02 9.52 -6.33
CA TRP A 50 7.51 9.71 -4.97
C TRP A 50 7.96 8.37 -4.38
N ILE A 51 9.08 8.37 -3.67
CA ILE A 51 9.44 7.29 -2.76
C ILE A 51 8.61 7.52 -1.50
N VAL A 52 7.54 6.74 -1.35
CA VAL A 52 6.69 6.81 -0.17
C VAL A 52 7.29 5.89 0.89
N ILE A 53 7.78 6.47 1.97
CA ILE A 53 8.12 5.69 3.15
C ILE A 53 6.88 5.68 4.03
N TYR A 54 6.15 4.57 3.97
CA TYR A 54 5.26 4.22 5.06
C TYR A 54 6.15 3.92 6.27
N SER A 55 6.48 4.97 7.02
CA SER A 55 7.30 4.86 8.23
C SER A 55 6.71 3.85 9.18
N LYS A 56 5.37 3.86 9.26
CA LYS A 56 4.55 2.86 9.92
C LYS A 56 3.27 2.70 9.14
N GLU A 57 3.00 1.48 8.67
CA GLU A 57 1.70 1.19 8.10
C GLU A 57 0.65 1.37 9.22
N PHE A 58 -0.28 2.31 9.06
CA PHE A 58 -1.36 2.49 10.03
C PHE A 58 -2.34 1.31 9.93
N SER A 59 -1.98 0.23 10.61
CA SER A 59 -2.85 -0.93 10.81
C SER A 59 -4.04 -0.55 11.68
N HIS A 60 -5.00 -1.46 11.81
CA HIS A 60 -6.08 -1.29 12.79
C HIS A 60 -5.52 -1.08 14.21
N GLU A 61 -4.43 -1.77 14.55
CA GLU A 61 -3.75 -1.63 15.83
C GLU A 61 -3.18 -0.21 16.02
N GLU A 62 -2.52 0.36 15.01
CA GLU A 62 -2.01 1.73 15.09
C GLU A 62 -3.13 2.76 15.18
N TYR A 63 -4.25 2.54 14.49
CA TYR A 63 -5.44 3.37 14.66
C TYR A 63 -5.97 3.33 16.10
N LEU A 64 -6.02 2.15 16.73
CA LEU A 64 -6.42 2.01 18.13
C LEU A 64 -5.43 2.70 19.08
N LYS A 65 -4.12 2.68 18.79
CA LYS A 65 -3.11 3.43 19.56
C LYS A 65 -3.32 4.93 19.45
N LEU A 66 -3.52 5.47 18.24
CA LEU A 66 -3.80 6.89 18.07
C LEU A 66 -5.13 7.30 18.73
N SER A 67 -6.18 6.50 18.54
CA SER A 67 -7.51 6.78 19.12
C SER A 67 -7.48 6.74 20.65
N SER A 68 -6.75 5.80 21.24
CA SER A 68 -6.57 5.73 22.69
C SER A 68 -5.74 6.90 23.22
N ALA A 69 -4.70 7.33 22.50
CA ALA A 69 -3.93 8.53 22.84
C ALA A 69 -4.79 9.80 22.85
N ILE A 70 -5.61 10.01 21.81
CA ILE A 70 -6.55 11.14 21.72
C ILE A 70 -7.58 11.08 22.85
N THR A 71 -8.12 9.90 23.13
CA THR A 71 -9.11 9.70 24.21
C THR A 71 -8.49 9.99 25.58
N ALA A 72 -7.27 9.52 25.84
CA ALA A 72 -6.57 9.79 27.08
C ALA A 72 -6.33 11.29 27.30
N ASP A 73 -5.98 12.03 26.24
CA ASP A 73 -5.83 13.48 26.33
C ASP A 73 -7.16 14.20 26.57
N ALA A 74 -8.24 13.76 25.93
CA ALA A 74 -9.58 14.29 26.16
C ALA A 74 -10.07 14.06 27.61
N LEU A 75 -9.60 13.00 28.26
CA LEU A 75 -9.90 12.67 29.66
C LEU A 75 -8.98 13.37 30.68
N GLY A 76 -8.13 14.31 30.24
CA GLY A 76 -7.30 15.13 31.13
C GLY A 76 -5.79 15.05 30.88
N GLY A 77 -5.34 14.33 29.84
CA GLY A 77 -3.91 14.18 29.50
C GLY A 77 -3.23 15.42 28.90
N SER A 78 -3.92 16.56 28.79
CA SER A 78 -3.39 17.85 28.31
C SER A 78 -2.66 17.83 26.96
N GLY A 79 -2.87 16.80 26.14
CA GLY A 79 -2.20 16.62 24.84
C GLY A 79 -0.88 15.86 24.92
N SER A 80 -0.45 15.43 26.11
CA SER A 80 0.84 14.79 26.33
C SER A 80 0.92 13.40 25.69
N VAL A 81 -0.17 12.63 25.68
CA VAL A 81 -0.19 11.26 25.16
C VAL A 81 -0.16 11.27 23.63
N THR A 82 -0.97 12.13 23.01
CA THR A 82 -0.98 12.34 21.56
C THR A 82 0.36 12.91 21.08
N SER A 83 0.95 13.85 21.84
CA SER A 83 2.28 14.38 21.55
C SER A 83 3.35 13.27 21.59
N ALA A 84 3.33 12.41 22.60
CA ALA A 84 4.23 11.27 22.70
C ALA A 84 4.04 10.28 21.53
N TYR A 85 2.79 10.01 21.13
CA TYR A 85 2.49 9.18 19.97
C TYR A 85 3.14 9.73 18.70
N PHE A 86 2.93 11.02 18.39
CA PHE A 86 3.52 11.63 17.20
C PHE A 86 5.03 11.75 17.28
N SER A 87 5.61 11.92 18.47
CA SER A 87 7.06 11.94 18.65
C SER A 87 7.69 10.59 18.30
N ASN A 88 7.09 9.49 18.78
CA ASN A 88 7.54 8.14 18.44
C ASN A 88 7.38 7.86 16.94
N PHE A 89 6.25 8.25 16.36
CA PHE A 89 6.02 8.15 14.92
C PHE A 89 7.09 8.92 14.12
N ALA A 90 7.41 10.16 14.52
CA ALA A 90 8.41 10.99 13.86
C ALA A 90 9.82 10.40 13.94
N ASP A 91 10.19 9.82 15.09
CA ASP A 91 11.48 9.17 15.30
C ASP A 91 11.65 7.90 14.43
N GLU A 92 10.67 6.99 14.48
CA GLU A 92 10.64 5.78 13.63
C GLU A 92 10.68 6.16 12.13
N SER A 93 9.94 7.21 11.76
CA SER A 93 9.94 7.72 10.39
C SER A 93 11.30 8.23 9.95
N ARG A 94 11.96 9.03 10.80
CA ARG A 94 13.29 9.55 10.53
C ARG A 94 14.29 8.42 10.35
N ALA A 95 14.29 7.43 11.23
CA ALA A 95 15.20 6.28 11.12
C ALA A 95 15.05 5.55 9.78
N LYS A 96 13.81 5.27 9.35
CA LYS A 96 13.55 4.59 8.08
C LYS A 96 13.92 5.44 6.86
N ILE A 97 13.69 6.76 6.92
CA ILE A 97 14.14 7.70 5.88
C ILE A 97 15.65 7.67 5.75
N LEU A 98 16.38 7.76 6.86
CA LEU A 98 17.84 7.73 6.84
C LEU A 98 18.37 6.41 6.28
N GLN A 99 17.75 5.28 6.64
CA GLN A 99 18.09 3.97 6.06
C GLN A 99 17.95 3.95 4.53
N GLU A 100 16.83 4.45 4.00
CA GLU A 100 16.60 4.52 2.56
C GLU A 100 17.53 5.50 1.85
N VAL A 101 17.84 6.65 2.48
CA VAL A 101 18.78 7.64 1.95
C VAL A 101 20.20 7.07 1.88
N VAL A 102 20.64 6.33 2.90
CA VAL A 102 21.96 5.64 2.87
C VAL A 102 22.06 4.72 1.66
N LEU A 103 21.00 3.98 1.35
CA LEU A 103 20.99 3.04 0.23
C LEU A 103 20.94 3.73 -1.14
N LYS A 104 20.23 4.85 -1.26
CA LYS A 104 19.90 5.46 -2.56
C LYS A 104 20.69 6.72 -2.90
N ALA A 105 21.15 7.46 -1.89
CA ALA A 105 21.83 8.74 -2.05
C ALA A 105 22.85 8.96 -0.91
N PRO A 106 23.89 8.10 -0.79
CA PRO A 106 24.84 8.16 0.32
C PRO A 106 25.59 9.50 0.40
N SER A 107 25.75 10.23 -0.71
CA SER A 107 26.49 11.50 -0.74
C SER A 107 25.81 12.66 0.00
N ILE A 108 24.52 12.54 0.35
CA ILE A 108 23.74 13.60 1.02
C ILE A 108 23.27 13.20 2.42
N ILE A 109 23.73 12.06 2.95
CA ILE A 109 23.26 11.53 4.24
C ILE A 109 23.56 12.47 5.41
N ASP A 110 24.73 13.10 5.44
CA ASP A 110 25.13 13.99 6.55
C ASP A 110 24.26 15.24 6.59
N GLU A 111 23.96 15.81 5.42
CA GLU A 111 23.08 16.98 5.31
C GLU A 111 21.65 16.62 5.73
N ILE A 112 21.12 15.48 5.25
CA ILE A 112 19.79 15.01 5.66
C ILE A 112 19.73 14.69 7.15
N THR A 113 20.75 14.05 7.70
CA THR A 113 20.82 13.72 9.13
C THR A 113 20.76 14.97 10.00
N ARG A 114 21.45 16.04 9.58
CA ARG A 114 21.49 17.35 10.26
C ARG A 114 20.17 18.11 10.15
N GLU A 115 19.58 18.14 8.96
CA GLU A 115 18.43 19.01 8.64
C GLU A 115 17.07 18.35 8.94
N LEU A 116 16.95 17.03 8.80
CA LEU A 116 15.73 16.28 9.04
C LEU A 116 15.61 15.93 10.54
N THR A 117 15.33 16.94 11.35
CA THR A 117 15.15 16.77 12.79
C THR A 117 13.75 16.26 13.13
N ILE A 118 13.61 15.57 14.27
CA ILE A 118 12.31 15.13 14.80
C ILE A 118 11.34 16.31 14.93
N GLN A 119 11.83 17.47 15.39
CA GLN A 119 11.02 18.69 15.53
C GLN A 119 10.47 19.22 14.20
N LYS A 120 11.24 19.09 13.11
CA LYS A 120 10.81 19.48 11.76
C LYS A 120 9.68 18.57 11.27
N ILE A 121 9.81 17.25 11.49
CA ILE A 121 8.77 16.27 11.16
C ILE A 121 7.50 16.53 11.98
N LEU A 122 7.63 16.70 13.31
CA LEU A 122 6.51 16.99 14.21
C LEU A 122 5.77 18.27 13.84
N SER A 123 6.51 19.34 13.51
CA SER A 123 5.92 20.61 13.08
C SER A 123 5.11 20.44 11.80
N ALA A 124 5.63 19.68 10.83
CA ALA A 124 4.93 19.39 9.59
C ALA A 124 3.68 18.53 9.81
N ILE A 125 3.74 17.52 10.68
CA ILE A 125 2.56 16.72 11.08
C ILE A 125 1.50 17.63 11.72
N LYS A 126 1.90 18.50 12.66
CA LYS A 126 0.95 19.40 13.33
C LYS A 126 0.23 20.32 12.33
N VAL A 127 0.97 20.89 11.39
CA VAL A 127 0.40 21.76 10.35
C VAL A 127 -0.52 20.97 9.40
N SER A 128 -0.16 19.72 9.05
CA SER A 128 -1.00 18.89 8.19
C SER A 128 -2.30 18.42 8.88
N PHE A 129 -2.29 18.27 10.20
CA PHE A 129 -3.52 17.93 10.94
C PHE A 129 -4.41 19.14 11.23
N ASN A 130 -3.82 20.34 11.32
CA ASN A 130 -4.55 21.58 11.68
C ASN A 130 -5.20 22.32 10.51
N GLY A 131 -5.06 21.87 9.26
CA GLY A 131 -5.82 22.46 8.14
C GLY A 131 -5.21 22.33 6.76
N SER A 132 -3.91 22.05 6.64
CA SER A 132 -3.29 21.76 5.34
C SER A 132 -3.35 20.27 5.04
N ASN A 133 -3.73 19.83 3.84
CA ASN A 133 -3.74 18.38 3.56
C ASN A 133 -2.32 17.77 3.57
N SER A 134 -1.30 18.58 3.24
CA SER A 134 0.11 18.22 3.34
C SER A 134 1.00 19.45 3.47
N VAL A 135 2.24 19.22 3.90
CA VAL A 135 3.31 20.20 4.06
C VAL A 135 4.51 19.73 3.27
N ASN A 136 5.03 20.60 2.39
CA ASN A 136 6.20 20.33 1.57
C ASN A 136 7.42 21.08 2.10
N PHE A 137 8.59 20.46 2.07
CA PHE A 137 9.87 21.12 2.32
C PHE A 137 10.99 20.43 1.56
N SER A 138 12.13 21.10 1.41
CA SER A 138 13.31 20.56 0.71
C SER A 138 14.52 20.50 1.62
N ILE A 139 15.32 19.45 1.49
CA ILE A 139 16.59 19.24 2.20
C ILE A 139 17.56 18.57 1.22
N ALA A 140 18.76 19.12 1.02
CA ALA A 140 19.79 18.53 0.18
C ALA A 140 19.32 18.16 -1.25
N GLY A 141 18.43 18.98 -1.83
CA GLY A 141 17.85 18.68 -3.15
C GLY A 141 16.85 17.51 -3.16
N MET A 142 16.38 17.05 -2.00
CA MET A 142 15.26 16.13 -1.87
C MET A 142 14.01 16.90 -1.43
N GLU A 143 12.90 16.68 -2.12
CA GLU A 143 11.59 17.15 -1.70
C GLU A 143 10.99 16.15 -0.73
N PHE A 144 10.47 16.66 0.38
CA PHE A 144 9.72 15.91 1.38
C PHE A 144 8.29 16.43 1.41
N GLU A 145 7.35 15.53 1.57
CA GLU A 145 5.96 15.83 1.81
C GLU A 145 5.45 15.04 3.00
N ILE A 146 4.87 15.76 3.96
CA ILE A 146 4.25 15.20 5.15
C ILE A 146 2.78 15.58 5.13
N GLY A 147 1.90 14.60 5.06
CA GLY A 147 0.47 14.86 4.91
C GLY A 147 -0.38 13.87 5.66
N ARG A 148 -1.69 13.97 5.42
CA ARG A 148 -2.66 12.97 5.83
C ARG A 148 -3.43 12.49 4.61
N ALA A 149 -3.61 11.18 4.51
CA ALA A 149 -4.46 10.57 3.49
C ALA A 149 -5.71 9.99 4.15
N THR A 150 -6.83 10.08 3.45
CA THR A 150 -8.10 9.54 3.92
C THR A 150 -8.31 8.17 3.29
N TYR A 151 -8.47 7.16 4.15
CA TYR A 151 -8.74 5.80 3.72
C TYR A 151 -10.18 5.46 4.05
N ASN A 152 -10.93 5.09 3.00
CA ASN A 152 -12.25 4.52 3.14
C ASN A 152 -12.07 3.07 3.57
N ARG A 153 -12.68 2.71 4.69
CA ARG A 153 -12.65 1.35 5.23
C ARG A 153 -14.07 0.81 5.28
N GLU A 154 -14.22 -0.43 4.86
CA GLU A 154 -15.46 -1.18 5.00
C GLU A 154 -15.20 -2.44 5.81
N GLU A 155 -16.04 -2.68 6.81
CA GLU A 155 -16.01 -3.91 7.58
C GLU A 155 -16.98 -4.90 6.94
N CYS A 156 -16.43 -5.99 6.42
CA CYS A 156 -17.19 -6.97 5.66
C CYS A 156 -17.44 -8.22 6.53
N ALA A 157 -18.71 -8.52 6.75
CA ALA A 157 -19.14 -9.77 7.36
C ALA A 157 -19.57 -10.73 6.24
N ARG A 158 -19.06 -11.97 6.31
CA ARG A 158 -19.63 -13.06 5.52
C ARG A 158 -20.92 -13.49 6.16
N ILE A 159 -22.03 -13.31 5.46
CA ILE A 159 -23.32 -13.78 5.93
C ILE A 159 -23.45 -15.22 5.49
N LYS A 160 -23.57 -16.10 6.49
CA LYS A 160 -23.98 -17.47 6.28
C LYS A 160 -25.50 -17.50 6.33
N GLU A 161 -26.12 -17.82 5.21
CA GLU A 161 -27.55 -18.12 5.18
C GLU A 161 -27.75 -19.63 5.29
N CYS A 162 -28.84 -20.00 5.93
CA CYS A 162 -29.19 -21.40 6.07
C CYS A 162 -29.77 -21.91 4.75
N ALA A 163 -29.02 -22.74 4.03
CA ALA A 163 -29.49 -23.33 2.78
C ALA A 163 -30.42 -24.53 3.02
N VAL A 164 -30.22 -25.26 4.12
CA VAL A 164 -31.07 -26.38 4.50
C VAL A 164 -31.52 -26.19 5.96
N PRO A 165 -32.69 -25.55 6.19
CA PRO A 165 -33.21 -25.37 7.53
C PRO A 165 -33.57 -26.72 8.14
N ARG A 166 -33.08 -26.98 9.34
CA ARG A 166 -33.52 -28.13 10.12
C ARG A 166 -34.86 -27.78 10.73
N MET A 167 -35.91 -28.39 10.19
CA MET A 167 -37.27 -28.24 10.71
C MET A 167 -37.46 -29.18 11.91
N GLY A 168 -38.01 -28.64 12.99
CA GLY A 168 -38.27 -29.41 14.19
C GLY A 168 -39.42 -28.82 14.99
N GLN A 169 -39.82 -29.51 16.04
CA GLN A 169 -40.86 -29.01 16.93
C GLN A 169 -40.31 -27.82 17.73
N THR A 170 -40.84 -26.63 17.46
CA THR A 170 -40.47 -25.38 18.14
C THR A 170 -41.37 -25.08 19.33
N GLY A 171 -42.48 -25.82 19.47
CA GLY A 171 -43.42 -25.65 20.57
C GLY A 171 -44.60 -26.59 20.49
N CYS A 172 -45.61 -26.31 21.33
CA CYS A 172 -46.83 -27.08 21.38
C CYS A 172 -48.01 -26.19 21.77
N ARG A 173 -49.04 -26.12 20.92
CA ARG A 173 -50.26 -25.35 21.19
C ARG A 173 -51.20 -26.04 22.18
N LYS A 174 -51.12 -27.37 22.30
CA LYS A 174 -52.02 -28.14 23.15
C LYS A 174 -51.33 -29.35 23.76
N TRP A 175 -51.29 -29.37 25.08
CA TRP A 175 -50.80 -30.49 25.88
C TRP A 175 -51.97 -31.28 26.46
N ILE A 176 -51.80 -32.59 26.55
CA ILE A 176 -52.68 -33.45 27.34
C ILE A 176 -51.84 -34.15 28.40
N SER A 177 -52.45 -34.44 29.54
CA SER A 177 -51.84 -35.29 30.56
C SER A 177 -52.14 -36.74 30.21
N THR A 178 -51.11 -37.57 30.17
CA THR A 178 -51.27 -39.02 30.05
C THR A 178 -51.76 -39.60 31.37
N PHE A 179 -52.25 -40.83 31.32
CA PHE A 179 -52.66 -41.58 32.50
C PHE A 179 -51.52 -41.76 33.52
N TRP A 180 -50.27 -41.64 33.08
CA TRP A 180 -49.06 -41.77 33.91
C TRP A 180 -48.56 -40.41 34.46
N GLY A 181 -49.31 -39.32 34.24
CA GLY A 181 -48.96 -37.98 34.73
C GLY A 181 -47.92 -37.23 33.89
N SER A 182 -47.40 -37.82 32.81
CA SER A 182 -46.57 -37.09 31.83
C SER A 182 -47.44 -36.18 30.97
N ARG A 183 -46.90 -35.05 30.50
CA ARG A 183 -47.57 -34.21 29.51
C ARG A 183 -47.10 -34.60 28.11
N GLU A 184 -48.03 -34.91 27.23
CA GLU A 184 -47.78 -35.17 25.82
C GLU A 184 -48.31 -34.02 24.96
N CYS A 185 -47.52 -33.62 23.96
CA CYS A 185 -47.91 -32.59 23.02
C CYS A 185 -48.75 -33.21 21.89
N ILE A 186 -50.00 -32.77 21.75
CA ILE A 186 -50.88 -33.24 20.68
C ILE A 186 -51.10 -32.23 19.55
N ALA A 187 -50.60 -31.00 19.71
CA ALA A 187 -50.61 -29.99 18.66
C ALA A 187 -49.24 -29.31 18.57
N PRO A 188 -48.20 -30.01 18.09
CA PRO A 188 -46.87 -29.43 17.93
C PRO A 188 -46.91 -28.27 16.94
N THR A 189 -46.17 -27.21 17.25
CA THR A 189 -45.80 -26.21 16.24
C THR A 189 -44.43 -26.58 15.71
N PHE A 190 -44.31 -26.65 14.39
CA PHE A 190 -43.04 -26.89 13.71
C PHE A 190 -42.47 -25.57 13.21
N GLY A 191 -41.17 -25.41 13.33
CA GLY A 191 -40.43 -24.28 12.81
C GLY A 191 -38.96 -24.62 12.64
N GLN A 192 -38.18 -23.62 12.26
CA GLN A 192 -36.74 -23.79 12.11
C GLN A 192 -36.09 -23.89 13.51
N VAL A 193 -35.58 -25.07 13.84
CA VAL A 193 -34.85 -25.32 15.11
C VAL A 193 -33.34 -25.28 14.94
N GLY A 194 -32.86 -25.22 13.69
CA GLY A 194 -31.45 -25.14 13.37
C GLY A 194 -31.19 -25.09 11.87
N CYS A 195 -29.94 -25.36 11.50
CA CYS A 195 -29.51 -25.40 10.12
C CYS A 195 -28.58 -26.59 9.88
N ASP A 196 -28.93 -27.45 8.94
CA ASP A 196 -28.09 -28.60 8.56
C ASP A 196 -26.95 -28.21 7.63
N LYS A 197 -27.18 -27.18 6.81
CA LYS A 197 -26.20 -26.70 5.84
C LYS A 197 -26.23 -25.19 5.73
N TRP A 198 -25.13 -24.56 6.10
CA TRP A 198 -24.88 -23.14 5.87
C TRP A 198 -24.24 -22.94 4.51
N VAL A 199 -24.66 -21.92 3.78
CA VAL A 199 -24.02 -21.47 2.53
C VAL A 199 -23.62 -20.02 2.71
N GLU A 200 -22.41 -19.67 2.29
CA GLU A 200 -21.97 -18.28 2.21
C GLU A 200 -22.65 -17.65 0.99
N THR A 201 -23.69 -16.85 1.20
CA THR A 201 -24.53 -16.30 0.12
C THR A 201 -24.10 -14.90 -0.28
N SER A 202 -23.58 -14.11 0.66
CA SER A 202 -23.13 -12.75 0.37
C SER A 202 -22.13 -12.23 1.40
N THR A 203 -21.24 -11.36 0.93
CA THR A 203 -20.42 -10.52 1.79
C THR A 203 -21.14 -9.18 1.92
N ARG A 204 -21.61 -8.83 3.12
CA ARG A 204 -22.12 -7.48 3.39
C ARG A 204 -21.04 -6.65 4.03
N CYS A 205 -20.74 -5.52 3.39
CA CYS A 205 -19.76 -4.56 3.86
C CYS A 205 -20.51 -3.34 4.42
N ILE A 206 -20.16 -2.95 5.64
CA ILE A 206 -20.67 -1.74 6.27
C ILE A 206 -19.56 -0.69 6.18
N PRO A 207 -19.82 0.48 5.56
CA PRO A 207 -18.86 1.58 5.56
C PRO A 207 -18.55 1.98 7.00
N THR A 208 -17.27 2.02 7.34
CA THR A 208 -16.80 2.56 8.62
C THR A 208 -16.37 4.03 8.43
N PRO A 209 -16.33 4.84 9.50
CA PRO A 209 -15.84 6.21 9.41
C PRO A 209 -14.47 6.27 8.72
N ASN A 210 -14.31 7.25 7.84
CA ASN A 210 -13.05 7.50 7.16
C ASN A 210 -11.92 7.66 8.17
N THR A 211 -10.81 6.97 7.93
CA THR A 211 -9.62 7.09 8.78
C THR A 211 -8.62 8.03 8.13
N TYR A 212 -8.16 9.04 8.88
CA TYR A 212 -7.03 9.87 8.47
C TYR A 212 -5.74 9.19 8.91
N GLN A 213 -4.82 8.95 7.98
CA GLN A 213 -3.51 8.38 8.30
C GLN A 213 -2.42 9.36 7.90
N PRO A 214 -1.47 9.67 8.79
CA PRO A 214 -0.30 10.45 8.42
C PRO A 214 0.56 9.66 7.42
N TYR A 215 1.17 10.36 6.47
CA TYR A 215 2.20 9.79 5.60
C TYR A 215 3.39 10.74 5.51
N ILE A 216 4.56 10.16 5.23
CA ILE A 216 5.77 10.90 4.89
C ILE A 216 6.30 10.31 3.59
N ARG A 217 6.49 11.14 2.57
CA ARG A 217 7.08 10.73 1.30
C ARG A 217 8.20 11.68 0.92
N PHE A 218 9.15 11.18 0.15
CA PHE A 218 10.17 12.03 -0.42
C PHE A 218 10.48 11.65 -1.86
N ARG A 219 11.07 12.57 -2.59
CA ARG A 219 11.66 12.28 -3.89
C ARG A 219 12.90 13.13 -4.07
N VAL A 220 13.85 12.65 -4.86
CA VAL A 220 14.93 13.51 -5.33
C VAL A 220 14.26 14.60 -6.18
N ALA A 221 14.48 15.87 -5.83
CA ALA A 221 13.99 16.96 -6.63
C ALA A 221 14.57 16.77 -8.03
N ARG A 222 13.70 16.63 -9.04
CA ARG A 222 14.14 16.75 -10.41
C ARG A 222 14.57 18.20 -10.57
N ASN A 223 15.86 18.46 -10.43
CA ASN A 223 16.46 19.71 -10.84
C ASN A 223 16.26 19.82 -12.37
N ASN A 224 15.08 20.29 -12.79
CA ASN A 224 14.84 20.71 -14.16
C ASN A 224 15.65 21.95 -14.53
N SER A 225 16.38 22.53 -13.58
CA SER A 225 17.47 23.46 -13.82
C SER A 225 18.77 22.68 -13.98
N VAL A 226 19.07 22.32 -15.22
CA VAL A 226 20.46 22.26 -15.70
C VAL A 226 21.03 23.65 -15.40
N SER A 227 21.69 23.80 -14.25
CA SER A 227 22.54 24.94 -14.00
C SER A 227 23.72 24.75 -14.93
N SER A 228 23.62 25.39 -16.10
CA SER A 228 24.65 25.44 -17.12
C SER A 228 25.80 26.30 -16.60
N THR A 229 26.56 25.79 -15.65
CA THR A 229 27.92 26.25 -15.44
C THR A 229 28.74 25.74 -16.61
N ASN A 230 29.09 26.66 -17.50
CA ASN A 230 29.96 26.51 -18.65
C ASN A 230 31.14 25.58 -18.35
N ALA A 231 31.03 24.31 -18.75
CA ALA A 231 32.14 23.38 -18.83
C ALA A 231 32.47 23.19 -20.32
N THR A 232 33.54 23.85 -20.73
CA THR A 232 34.26 23.68 -21.98
C THR A 232 34.49 22.20 -22.33
N ASN A 233 34.05 21.80 -23.53
CA ASN A 233 34.51 20.64 -24.30
C ASN A 233 34.78 19.33 -23.52
N SER A 234 33.73 18.75 -22.93
CA SER A 234 33.72 17.33 -22.58
C SER A 234 32.47 16.68 -23.19
N ASN A 235 32.61 15.44 -23.64
CA ASN A 235 31.56 14.64 -24.29
C ASN A 235 30.19 14.86 -23.64
N SER A 236 29.31 15.62 -24.31
CA SER A 236 28.00 15.99 -23.78
C SER A 236 27.11 14.74 -23.72
N SER A 237 27.14 14.02 -22.62
CA SER A 237 26.22 12.93 -22.36
C SER A 237 24.94 13.46 -21.73
N VAL A 238 23.79 13.05 -22.25
CA VAL A 238 22.47 13.40 -21.68
C VAL A 238 21.79 12.14 -21.22
N CYS A 239 21.27 12.12 -20.00
CA CYS A 239 20.58 10.96 -19.43
C CYS A 239 19.11 11.24 -19.21
N VAL A 240 18.28 10.23 -19.42
CA VAL A 240 16.83 10.24 -19.15
C VAL A 240 16.46 9.03 -18.31
N SER A 241 15.36 9.12 -17.56
CA SER A 241 14.83 7.99 -16.79
C SER A 241 13.54 7.51 -17.43
N VAL A 242 13.49 6.24 -17.83
CA VAL A 242 12.33 5.55 -18.39
C VAL A 242 11.58 4.87 -17.25
N ASP A 243 10.30 5.19 -17.11
CA ASP A 243 9.43 4.67 -16.06
C ASP A 243 8.72 3.39 -16.49
N SER A 244 8.87 2.31 -15.74
CA SER A 244 8.25 1.01 -16.06
C SER A 244 6.73 1.00 -15.93
N THR A 245 6.15 1.99 -15.23
CA THR A 245 4.70 2.11 -15.04
C THR A 245 3.98 2.83 -16.19
N LYS A 246 4.73 3.18 -17.25
CA LYS A 246 4.23 3.94 -18.40
C LYS A 246 4.59 3.25 -19.71
N GLY A 247 3.73 3.43 -20.71
CA GLY A 247 3.97 2.97 -22.08
C GLY A 247 5.06 3.80 -22.77
N TRP A 248 4.84 4.14 -24.03
CA TRP A 248 5.76 4.99 -24.78
C TRP A 248 5.96 6.36 -24.12
N GLN A 249 7.22 6.66 -23.79
CA GLN A 249 7.64 7.92 -23.19
C GLN A 249 8.57 8.63 -24.15
N ARG A 250 8.16 9.84 -24.56
CA ARG A 250 8.96 10.70 -25.45
C ARG A 250 9.93 11.57 -24.66
N PHE A 251 11.19 11.55 -25.06
CA PHE A 251 12.24 12.41 -24.53
C PHE A 251 12.82 13.27 -25.65
N ASN A 252 12.67 14.59 -25.54
CA ASN A 252 13.33 15.55 -26.42
C ASN A 252 14.72 15.87 -25.85
N LEU A 253 15.76 15.60 -26.63
CA LEU A 253 17.15 15.73 -26.21
C LEU A 253 17.71 17.10 -26.68
N PRO A 254 18.63 17.72 -25.93
CA PRO A 254 19.15 19.07 -26.23
C PRO A 254 20.20 19.10 -27.36
N GLY A 255 20.19 18.12 -28.25
CA GLY A 255 21.15 17.99 -29.34
C GLY A 255 20.91 16.74 -30.19
N ASN A 256 21.78 16.53 -31.18
CA ASN A 256 21.81 15.30 -31.96
C ASN A 256 22.78 14.30 -31.32
N PHE A 257 22.31 13.06 -31.18
CA PHE A 257 23.04 11.94 -30.59
C PHE A 257 23.09 10.80 -31.59
N THR A 258 24.12 9.96 -31.53
CA THR A 258 24.28 8.80 -32.42
C THR A 258 24.33 7.49 -31.66
N LYS A 259 24.43 7.51 -30.33
CA LYS A 259 24.56 6.28 -29.54
C LYS A 259 23.97 6.40 -28.14
N ILE A 260 23.61 5.26 -27.60
CA ILE A 260 23.38 5.05 -26.16
C ILE A 260 24.71 4.66 -25.54
N THR A 261 25.21 5.46 -24.60
CA THR A 261 26.53 5.29 -23.98
C THR A 261 26.50 4.45 -22.72
N SER A 262 25.41 4.50 -21.96
CA SER A 262 25.25 3.73 -20.73
C SER A 262 23.78 3.48 -20.41
N LEU A 263 23.56 2.39 -19.68
CA LEU A 263 22.28 1.96 -19.13
C LEU A 263 22.50 1.70 -17.64
N GLY A 264 21.58 2.16 -16.80
CA GLY A 264 21.63 1.98 -15.36
C GLY A 264 20.26 1.83 -14.73
N GLY A 265 20.22 1.48 -13.44
CA GLY A 265 18.97 1.23 -12.71
C GLY A 265 18.42 -0.18 -12.92
N GLY A 266 17.14 -0.35 -12.62
CA GLY A 266 16.43 -1.61 -12.75
C GLY A 266 14.93 -1.44 -12.54
N TRP A 267 14.15 -2.33 -13.15
CA TRP A 267 12.70 -2.38 -13.01
C TRP A 267 12.17 -3.81 -13.05
N SER A 268 10.92 -4.04 -12.68
CA SER A 268 10.25 -5.33 -12.75
C SER A 268 8.85 -5.17 -13.37
N VAL A 269 8.37 -6.22 -14.05
CA VAL A 269 6.98 -6.29 -14.55
C VAL A 269 5.96 -6.70 -13.48
N ASP A 270 6.43 -7.19 -12.33
CA ASP A 270 5.61 -7.32 -11.12
C ASP A 270 6.56 -7.26 -9.92
N THR A 271 6.53 -6.12 -9.22
CA THR A 271 7.40 -5.87 -8.06
C THR A 271 7.15 -6.80 -6.87
N ARG A 272 6.01 -7.50 -6.83
CA ARG A 272 5.68 -8.44 -5.76
C ARG A 272 6.21 -9.84 -6.04
N SER A 273 6.38 -10.19 -7.31
CA SER A 273 6.70 -11.56 -7.72
C SER A 273 8.08 -11.73 -8.35
N TYR A 274 8.66 -10.68 -8.94
CA TYR A 274 9.94 -10.79 -9.65
C TYR A 274 10.94 -9.71 -9.22
N GLN A 275 12.22 -10.10 -9.23
CA GLN A 275 13.32 -9.19 -8.92
C GLN A 275 13.51 -8.17 -10.04
N PRO A 276 13.97 -6.94 -9.74
CA PRO A 276 14.29 -5.96 -10.76
C PRO A 276 15.37 -6.46 -11.74
N VAL A 277 15.15 -6.22 -13.01
CA VAL A 277 16.05 -6.53 -14.14
C VAL A 277 16.56 -5.26 -14.81
N ASN A 278 17.63 -5.40 -15.57
CA ASN A 278 18.17 -4.32 -16.41
C ASN A 278 17.44 -4.26 -17.76
N ALA A 279 17.98 -3.49 -18.70
CA ALA A 279 17.43 -3.30 -20.04
C ALA A 279 17.22 -4.59 -20.87
N SER A 280 17.85 -5.70 -20.48
CA SER A 280 17.68 -7.01 -21.13
C SER A 280 16.34 -7.68 -20.80
N GLY A 281 15.66 -7.29 -19.72
CA GLY A 281 14.42 -7.92 -19.28
C GLY A 281 14.62 -9.22 -18.50
N HIS A 282 13.51 -9.88 -18.16
CA HIS A 282 13.48 -11.13 -17.40
C HIS A 282 13.97 -12.31 -18.26
N GLY A 283 14.88 -13.10 -17.69
CA GLY A 283 15.41 -14.34 -18.26
C GLY A 283 15.27 -15.51 -17.28
N GLY A 284 15.79 -16.69 -17.66
CA GLY A 284 15.88 -17.85 -16.77
C GLY A 284 14.53 -18.32 -16.20
N SER A 285 14.51 -18.62 -14.89
CA SER A 285 13.31 -19.09 -14.18
C SER A 285 12.16 -18.09 -14.21
N ASP A 286 12.47 -16.79 -14.15
CA ASP A 286 11.45 -15.73 -14.17
C ASP A 286 10.76 -15.66 -15.53
N ALA A 287 11.53 -15.75 -16.62
CA ALA A 287 10.95 -15.82 -17.98
C ALA A 287 10.07 -17.06 -18.18
N GLN A 288 10.45 -18.20 -17.60
CA GLN A 288 9.63 -19.41 -17.64
C GLN A 288 8.33 -19.22 -16.85
N ALA A 289 8.41 -18.66 -15.63
CA ALA A 289 7.24 -18.35 -14.81
C ALA A 289 6.30 -17.33 -15.48
N LEU A 290 6.85 -16.41 -16.28
CA LEU A 290 6.10 -15.41 -17.04
C LEU A 290 5.47 -15.94 -18.34
N THR A 291 5.81 -17.17 -18.77
CA THR A 291 5.32 -17.74 -20.05
C THR A 291 3.79 -17.79 -20.17
N PRO A 292 3.01 -18.14 -19.14
CA PRO A 292 1.54 -18.11 -19.19
C PRO A 292 0.94 -16.72 -19.43
N TYR A 293 1.75 -15.66 -19.29
CA TYR A 293 1.34 -14.28 -19.43
C TYR A 293 1.79 -13.66 -20.76
N ASN A 294 2.43 -14.40 -21.67
CA ASN A 294 3.01 -13.86 -22.91
C ASN A 294 2.07 -12.94 -23.72
N GLN A 295 0.75 -13.15 -23.71
CA GLN A 295 -0.23 -12.25 -24.32
C GLN A 295 -0.14 -10.79 -23.83
N TYR A 296 0.45 -10.55 -22.66
CA TYR A 296 0.68 -9.23 -22.09
C TYR A 296 2.03 -8.62 -22.50
N LYS A 297 2.79 -9.18 -23.43
CA LYS A 297 3.93 -8.45 -24.00
C LYS A 297 3.45 -7.44 -25.03
N PHE A 298 4.00 -6.22 -24.99
CA PHE A 298 3.80 -5.24 -26.05
C PHE A 298 4.35 -5.75 -27.39
N ASP A 299 5.59 -6.25 -27.39
CA ASP A 299 6.22 -6.90 -28.54
C ASP A 299 6.56 -8.34 -28.19
N GLN A 300 5.87 -9.27 -28.86
CA GLN A 300 5.97 -10.70 -28.63
C GLN A 300 7.36 -11.28 -28.94
N ARG A 301 8.20 -10.56 -29.68
CA ARG A 301 9.55 -11.00 -30.07
C ARG A 301 10.56 -10.89 -28.94
N PHE A 302 10.28 -10.08 -27.91
CA PHE A 302 11.25 -9.73 -26.87
C PHE A 302 10.82 -10.26 -25.48
N PRO A 303 11.75 -10.36 -24.51
CA PRO A 303 11.42 -10.76 -23.14
C PRO A 303 10.54 -9.73 -22.42
N PHE A 304 9.83 -10.15 -21.38
CA PHE A 304 9.17 -9.23 -20.46
C PHE A 304 10.20 -8.31 -19.80
N GLY A 305 9.85 -7.05 -19.59
CA GLY A 305 10.75 -6.11 -18.93
C GLY A 305 11.90 -5.62 -19.80
N ALA A 306 11.98 -6.01 -21.08
CA ALA A 306 12.99 -5.49 -22.00
C ALA A 306 12.81 -3.98 -22.23
N LEU A 307 13.92 -3.23 -22.35
CA LEU A 307 13.88 -1.83 -22.78
C LEU A 307 13.68 -1.76 -24.30
N LEU A 308 12.59 -1.13 -24.71
CA LEU A 308 12.27 -0.90 -26.11
C LEU A 308 12.46 0.56 -26.48
N MET A 309 12.96 0.80 -27.69
CA MET A 309 13.08 2.10 -28.34
C MET A 309 12.29 2.09 -29.65
N ALA A 310 11.51 3.13 -29.91
CA ALA A 310 10.78 3.23 -31.18
C ALA A 310 11.74 3.51 -32.34
N SER A 311 11.44 2.93 -33.50
CA SER A 311 12.16 3.13 -34.76
C SER A 311 11.18 3.14 -35.93
N SER A 312 11.67 3.49 -37.12
CA SER A 312 10.86 3.42 -38.35
C SER A 312 10.42 2.00 -38.71
N GLN A 313 11.12 0.97 -38.21
CA GLN A 313 10.75 -0.45 -38.40
C GLN A 313 9.96 -1.05 -37.22
N GLY A 314 9.48 -0.22 -36.28
CA GLY A 314 8.80 -0.66 -35.06
C GLY A 314 9.71 -0.61 -33.83
N ALA A 315 9.54 -1.53 -32.89
CA ALA A 315 10.33 -1.54 -31.65
C ALA A 315 11.72 -2.18 -31.85
N LEU A 316 12.75 -1.51 -31.35
CA LEU A 316 14.11 -2.00 -31.19
C LEU A 316 14.35 -2.38 -29.73
N TRP A 317 14.91 -3.57 -29.49
CA TRP A 317 15.30 -3.99 -28.15
C TRP A 317 16.72 -3.53 -27.83
N ILE A 318 16.85 -2.68 -26.81
CA ILE A 318 18.12 -2.11 -26.37
C ILE A 318 18.64 -2.90 -25.15
N GLN A 319 19.63 -3.75 -25.36
CA GLN A 319 20.20 -4.61 -24.30
C GLN A 319 21.43 -4.00 -23.63
N ALA A 320 22.19 -3.19 -24.36
CA ALA A 320 23.49 -2.67 -23.99
C ALA A 320 23.73 -1.32 -24.68
N PRO A 321 24.77 -0.55 -24.29
CA PRO A 321 25.24 0.58 -25.07
C PRO A 321 25.37 0.22 -26.55
N THR A 322 24.79 1.04 -27.41
CA THR A 322 24.66 0.74 -28.84
C THR A 322 24.72 2.01 -29.68
N SER A 323 25.27 1.90 -30.89
CA SER A 323 25.30 2.98 -31.86
C SER A 323 24.16 2.82 -32.86
N LEU A 324 23.53 3.93 -33.22
CA LEU A 324 22.45 4.01 -34.17
C LEU A 324 22.96 4.60 -35.49
N ASN A 325 22.42 4.10 -36.60
CA ASN A 325 22.89 4.45 -37.94
C ASN A 325 22.55 5.90 -38.36
N SER A 326 21.71 6.59 -37.60
CA SER A 326 21.26 7.94 -37.91
C SER A 326 21.21 8.79 -36.65
N PRO A 327 21.66 10.06 -36.71
CA PRO A 327 21.53 10.96 -35.58
C PRO A 327 20.06 11.17 -35.20
N PHE A 328 19.81 11.34 -33.91
CA PHE A 328 18.48 11.60 -33.37
C PHE A 328 18.54 12.68 -32.28
N ASN A 329 17.48 13.46 -32.18
CA ASN A 329 17.30 14.50 -31.16
C ASN A 329 16.06 14.26 -30.28
N ALA A 330 15.31 13.19 -30.55
CA ALA A 330 14.20 12.73 -29.74
C ALA A 330 14.14 11.21 -29.79
N VAL A 331 13.68 10.61 -28.70
CA VAL A 331 13.54 9.16 -28.57
C VAL A 331 12.23 8.84 -27.88
N ASP A 332 11.57 7.78 -28.31
CA ASP A 332 10.45 7.19 -27.59
C ASP A 332 10.91 5.85 -27.01
N MET A 333 10.74 5.66 -25.70
CA MET A 333 11.19 4.45 -25.00
C MET A 333 10.08 3.90 -24.11
N ARG A 334 10.08 2.57 -23.88
CA ARG A 334 9.14 1.89 -22.97
C ARG A 334 9.71 0.59 -22.43
N ILE A 335 9.08 0.05 -21.39
CA ILE A 335 9.22 -1.35 -20.99
C ILE A 335 8.43 -2.26 -21.93
N ASN A 336 8.91 -3.48 -22.18
CA ASN A 336 8.18 -4.50 -22.93
C ASN A 336 7.16 -5.22 -22.03
N ASP A 337 6.00 -4.59 -21.91
CA ASP A 337 4.83 -5.07 -21.20
C ASP A 337 3.59 -4.33 -21.74
N ALA A 338 2.40 -4.92 -21.66
CA ALA A 338 1.19 -4.42 -22.29
C ALA A 338 0.61 -3.24 -21.50
N ASP A 339 -0.04 -2.32 -22.19
CA ASP A 339 -0.52 -1.07 -21.58
C ASP A 339 -1.52 -1.31 -20.42
N ASN A 340 -2.24 -2.43 -20.43
CA ASN A 340 -3.16 -2.85 -19.37
C ASN A 340 -2.49 -3.56 -18.18
N ALA A 341 -1.20 -3.89 -18.28
CA ALA A 341 -0.40 -4.56 -17.24
C ALA A 341 0.67 -3.64 -16.60
N LEU A 342 0.78 -2.37 -17.03
CA LEU A 342 1.80 -1.46 -16.52
C LEU A 342 1.64 -1.07 -15.03
N SER A 343 0.51 -1.39 -14.39
CA SER A 343 0.14 -0.81 -13.09
C SER A 343 0.79 -1.47 -11.87
N ASP A 344 1.35 -2.67 -12.06
CA ASP A 344 2.06 -3.51 -11.09
C ASP A 344 3.57 -3.58 -11.35
N ASN A 345 4.01 -2.99 -12.46
CA ASN A 345 5.41 -2.69 -12.74
C ASN A 345 5.99 -1.75 -11.69
N GLY A 346 7.31 -1.75 -11.57
CA GLY A 346 7.98 -0.74 -10.75
C GLY A 346 9.48 -0.66 -10.97
N GLY A 347 10.02 0.52 -10.72
CA GLY A 347 11.43 0.87 -10.97
C GLY A 347 11.62 1.72 -12.23
N LEU A 348 12.87 2.14 -12.43
CA LEU A 348 13.28 3.06 -13.49
C LEU A 348 14.57 2.53 -14.15
N LEU A 349 14.68 2.71 -15.47
CA LEU A 349 15.95 2.60 -16.18
C LEU A 349 16.48 3.97 -16.56
N GLN A 350 17.73 4.26 -16.21
CA GLN A 350 18.45 5.43 -16.69
C GLN A 350 19.15 5.09 -18.00
N VAL A 351 18.93 5.90 -19.02
CA VAL A 351 19.51 5.75 -20.36
C VAL A 351 20.28 7.01 -20.70
N CYS A 352 21.58 6.89 -20.97
CA CYS A 352 22.43 8.01 -21.35
C CYS A 352 22.82 7.94 -22.83
N PHE A 353 22.80 9.10 -23.48
CA PHE A 353 23.07 9.28 -24.90
C PHE A 353 24.38 10.03 -25.11
N GLY A 354 25.11 9.63 -26.15
CA GLY A 354 26.34 10.29 -26.61
C GLY A 354 26.31 10.61 -28.09
N ARG A 355 27.20 11.51 -28.48
CA ARG A 355 27.41 11.89 -29.89
C ARG A 355 28.27 10.88 -30.63
#